data_AF-A0A428S6A6-F1
#
_entry.id   AF-A0A428S6A6-F1
#
_cell.length_a   1.000
_cell.length_b   1.000
_cell.length_c   1.000
_cell.angle_alpha   90.00
_cell.angle_beta   90.00
_cell.angle_gamma   90.00
#
_symmetry.space_group_name_H-M   'P 1'
#
loop_
_entity.id
_entity.type
_entity.pdbx_description
1 polymer ?
#
loop_
_entity_poly.entity_id
_entity_poly.type
_entity_poly.pdbx_seq_one_letter_code
_entity_poly.pdbx_strand_id
1 'polypeptide(L)'
;MDNDTPEPVSPSIFEATQATRHTLERCNSVESQVVNDWAENRILDFNLWVAGIGALSTSQSSLDKRLASQPAVRSVVLGLLSSLKTLAQDCLDLASEPKSTASSYLAQDGDETNLEDSSSERSDTFAPWSDNSDSEETDQKPHKSLLEQAMADTESILSQLIRTAKVIRAAGTVSRLRRADENFSIEDYRHLEDEGYQQSANVDIEDLRALKAYLMMLLFAQPPESVTELRSVARGPWSF
;
A
#
# COMPACT_ATOMS: atom_id res chain seq x y z
N MET A 1 -41.18 27.02 14.11
CA MET A 1 -41.18 25.60 13.65
C MET A 1 -40.00 25.51 12.72
N ASP A 2 -38.82 25.43 13.31
CA ASP A 2 -37.56 25.43 12.58
C ASP A 2 -37.09 23.98 12.53
N ASN A 3 -37.25 23.39 11.35
CA ASN A 3 -36.86 22.03 11.06
C ASN A 3 -35.35 21.99 10.86
N ASP A 4 -34.61 21.99 11.96
CA ASP A 4 -33.17 21.77 11.99
C ASP A 4 -32.93 20.28 11.71
N THR A 5 -32.92 19.95 10.41
CA THR A 5 -32.59 18.61 9.96
C THR A 5 -31.06 18.55 9.98
N PRO A 6 -30.41 17.75 10.84
CA PRO A 6 -28.96 17.68 10.86
C PRO A 6 -28.49 17.16 9.50
N GLU A 7 -27.76 17.99 8.75
CA GLU A 7 -27.05 17.52 7.56
C GLU A 7 -26.24 16.27 7.94
N PRO A 8 -26.18 15.25 7.07
CA PRO A 8 -25.39 14.07 7.34
C PRO A 8 -23.93 14.49 7.46
N VAL A 9 -23.45 14.55 8.71
CA VAL A 9 -22.07 14.85 9.02
C VAL A 9 -21.22 13.78 8.34
N SER A 10 -20.54 14.14 7.26
CA SER A 10 -19.64 13.22 6.58
C SER A 10 -18.61 12.73 7.58
N PRO A 11 -18.41 11.41 7.75
CA PRO A 11 -17.53 10.89 8.78
C PRO A 11 -16.12 11.46 8.59
N SER A 12 -15.47 11.78 9.70
CA SER A 12 -14.07 12.19 9.67
C SER A 12 -13.18 11.01 9.28
N ILE A 13 -11.99 11.29 8.74
CA ILE A 13 -11.01 10.23 8.47
C ILE A 13 -10.62 9.53 9.77
N PHE A 14 -10.51 10.30 10.86
CA PHE A 14 -10.32 9.75 12.22
C PHE A 14 -11.36 8.69 12.58
N GLU A 15 -12.66 9.02 12.52
CA GLU A 15 -13.74 8.10 12.91
C GLU A 15 -13.80 6.89 11.98
N ALA A 16 -13.68 7.09 10.67
CA ALA A 16 -13.64 6.01 9.70
C ALA A 16 -12.46 5.05 9.98
N THR A 17 -11.28 5.61 10.27
CA THR A 17 -10.08 4.83 10.62
C THR A 17 -10.28 4.03 11.89
N GLN A 18 -10.90 4.62 12.93
CA GLN A 18 -11.19 3.94 14.18
C GLN A 18 -12.18 2.79 13.98
N ALA A 19 -13.23 3.03 13.19
CA ALA A 19 -14.23 2.00 12.86
C ALA A 19 -13.60 0.83 12.09
N THR A 20 -12.77 1.11 11.08
CA THR A 20 -12.08 0.06 10.31
C THR A 20 -11.10 -0.73 11.19
N ARG A 21 -10.35 -0.06 12.07
CA ARG A 21 -9.46 -0.73 13.03
C ARG A 21 -10.22 -1.72 13.89
N HIS A 22 -11.32 -1.27 14.50
CA HIS A 22 -12.13 -2.09 15.37
C HIS A 22 -12.70 -3.32 14.64
N THR A 23 -13.13 -3.17 13.39
CA THR A 23 -13.57 -4.32 12.58
C THR A 23 -12.43 -5.30 12.33
N LEU A 24 -11.23 -4.84 11.97
CA LEU A 24 -10.07 -5.71 11.77
C LEU A 24 -9.66 -6.44 13.07
N GLU A 25 -9.69 -5.75 14.21
CA GLU A 25 -9.40 -6.35 15.53
C GLU A 25 -10.40 -7.46 15.89
N ARG A 26 -11.67 -7.33 15.46
CA ARG A 26 -12.66 -8.39 15.61
C ARG A 26 -12.32 -9.61 14.75
N CYS A 27 -11.73 -9.45 13.56
CA CYS A 27 -11.28 -10.57 12.74
C CYS A 27 -10.23 -11.42 13.47
N ASN A 28 -9.42 -10.79 14.32
CA ASN A 28 -8.46 -11.49 15.17
C ASN A 28 -9.11 -12.29 16.32
N SER A 29 -10.38 -12.04 16.63
CA SER A 29 -11.09 -12.75 17.71
C SER A 29 -11.89 -13.97 17.23
N VAL A 30 -11.80 -14.32 15.94
CA VAL A 30 -12.54 -15.43 15.33
C VAL A 30 -11.82 -16.75 15.56
N GLU A 31 -12.57 -17.84 15.79
CA GLU A 31 -12.03 -19.19 16.05
C GLU A 31 -11.27 -19.80 14.85
N SER A 32 -11.51 -19.28 13.64
CA SER A 32 -10.81 -19.70 12.42
C SER A 32 -9.36 -19.22 12.43
N GLN A 33 -8.42 -20.15 12.64
CA GLN A 33 -6.98 -19.86 12.65
C GLN A 33 -6.51 -19.13 11.37
N VAL A 34 -7.05 -19.51 10.20
CA VAL A 34 -6.69 -18.90 8.92
C VAL A 34 -7.04 -17.41 8.89
N VAL A 35 -8.19 -17.03 9.45
CA VAL A 35 -8.64 -15.63 9.52
C VAL A 35 -7.88 -14.87 10.60
N ASN A 36 -7.58 -15.53 11.73
CA ASN A 36 -6.78 -14.96 12.80
C ASN A 36 -5.37 -14.58 12.33
N ASP A 37 -4.58 -15.54 11.78
CA ASP A 37 -3.21 -15.31 11.31
C ASP A 37 -3.14 -14.22 10.22
N TRP A 38 -4.14 -14.22 9.33
CA TRP A 38 -4.28 -13.20 8.32
C TRP A 38 -4.59 -11.83 8.94
N ALA A 39 -5.56 -11.75 9.83
CA ALA A 39 -6.01 -10.50 10.45
C ALA A 39 -4.86 -9.83 11.23
N GLU A 40 -4.05 -10.59 11.98
CA GLU A 40 -2.89 -10.06 12.70
C GLU A 40 -1.95 -9.30 11.78
N ASN A 41 -1.58 -9.91 10.65
CA ASN A 41 -0.70 -9.28 9.66
C ASN A 41 -1.32 -8.00 9.06
N ARG A 42 -2.62 -8.03 8.75
CA ARG A 42 -3.32 -6.86 8.19
C ARG A 42 -3.51 -5.73 9.20
N ILE A 43 -3.73 -6.05 10.47
CA ILE A 43 -3.79 -5.07 11.57
C ILE A 43 -2.43 -4.36 11.69
N LEU A 44 -1.32 -5.08 11.60
CA LEU A 44 0.03 -4.49 11.65
C LEU A 44 0.25 -3.50 10.50
N ASP A 45 -0.05 -3.90 9.27
CA ASP A 45 0.06 -3.04 8.09
C ASP A 45 -0.83 -1.80 8.20
N PHE A 46 -2.07 -1.99 8.66
CA PHE A 46 -3.01 -0.90 8.87
C PHE A 46 -2.53 0.05 9.98
N ASN A 47 -2.02 -0.46 11.09
CA ASN A 47 -1.50 0.36 12.19
C ASN A 47 -0.26 1.16 11.76
N LEU A 48 0.62 0.56 10.96
CA LEU A 48 1.74 1.27 10.36
C LEU A 48 1.27 2.40 9.43
N TRP A 49 0.24 2.14 8.62
CA TRP A 49 -0.38 3.17 7.80
C TRP A 49 -0.94 4.32 8.65
N VAL A 50 -1.74 4.00 9.68
CA VAL A 50 -2.35 4.97 10.59
C VAL A 50 -1.30 5.87 11.22
N ALA A 51 -0.26 5.28 11.80
CA ALA A 51 0.82 6.01 12.45
C ALA A 51 1.57 6.90 11.45
N GLY A 52 1.91 6.35 10.28
CA GLY A 52 2.71 7.05 9.29
C GLY A 52 1.98 8.21 8.60
N ILE A 53 0.64 8.24 8.58
CA ILE A 53 -0.11 9.34 7.98
C ILE A 53 -0.78 10.26 9.00
N GLY A 54 -0.82 9.86 10.27
CA GLY A 54 -1.50 10.59 11.34
C GLY A 54 -3.02 10.53 11.18
N ALA A 55 -3.56 9.39 10.75
CA ALA A 55 -5.01 9.21 10.55
C ALA A 55 -5.80 9.27 11.87
N LEU A 56 -5.20 8.81 12.98
CA LEU A 56 -5.76 8.94 14.32
C LEU A 56 -5.12 10.06 15.15
N SER A 57 -4.52 11.06 14.50
CA SER A 57 -4.01 12.24 15.21
C SER A 57 -5.10 13.29 15.34
N THR A 58 -5.13 14.01 16.47
CA THR A 58 -6.01 15.17 16.70
C THR A 58 -5.29 16.51 16.52
N SER A 59 -3.97 16.46 16.31
CA SER A 59 -3.12 17.65 16.20
C SER A 59 -3.29 18.39 14.86
N GLN A 60 -2.55 19.48 14.67
CA GLN A 60 -2.48 20.20 13.38
C GLN A 60 -1.87 19.36 12.24
N SER A 61 -1.13 18.29 12.56
CA SER A 61 -0.57 17.36 11.58
C SER A 61 -1.49 16.19 11.23
N SER A 62 -2.72 16.17 11.77
CA SER A 62 -3.74 15.16 11.45
C SER A 62 -4.07 15.11 9.97
N LEU A 63 -4.40 13.91 9.48
CA LEU A 63 -4.74 13.72 8.07
C LEU A 63 -6.00 14.51 7.69
N ASP A 64 -7.01 14.58 8.57
CA ASP A 64 -8.22 15.37 8.38
C ASP A 64 -7.91 16.85 8.10
N LYS A 65 -7.05 17.47 8.90
CA LYS A 65 -6.68 18.89 8.71
C LYS A 65 -5.83 19.10 7.46
N ARG A 66 -4.89 18.18 7.19
CA ARG A 66 -4.03 18.25 5.99
C ARG A 66 -4.82 18.15 4.69
N LEU A 67 -5.94 17.44 4.70
CA LEU A 67 -6.82 17.27 3.54
C LEU A 67 -8.05 18.19 3.57
N ALA A 68 -8.15 19.13 4.51
CA ALA A 68 -9.29 20.04 4.62
C ALA A 68 -9.51 20.88 3.34
N SER A 69 -8.43 21.27 2.66
CA SER A 69 -8.47 21.98 1.37
C SER A 69 -8.46 21.06 0.14
N GLN A 70 -8.48 19.73 0.33
CA GLN A 70 -8.40 18.72 -0.74
C GLN A 70 -9.56 17.72 -0.65
N PRO A 71 -10.81 18.15 -0.89
CA PRO A 71 -12.00 17.33 -0.67
C PRO A 71 -12.04 16.06 -1.52
N ALA A 72 -11.51 16.10 -2.76
CA ALA A 72 -11.43 14.92 -3.63
C ALA A 72 -10.52 13.83 -3.03
N VAL A 73 -9.34 14.21 -2.54
CA VAL A 73 -8.40 13.27 -1.91
C VAL A 73 -8.97 12.73 -0.61
N ARG A 74 -9.62 13.59 0.19
CA ARG A 74 -10.35 13.18 1.39
C ARG A 74 -11.42 12.13 1.07
N SER A 75 -12.22 12.34 0.03
CA SER A 75 -13.24 11.39 -0.40
C SER A 75 -12.67 10.04 -0.81
N VAL A 76 -11.53 10.02 -1.52
CA VAL A 76 -10.85 8.77 -1.89
C VAL A 76 -10.40 8.00 -0.64
N VAL A 77 -9.78 8.69 0.33
CA VAL A 77 -9.34 8.04 1.59
C VAL A 77 -10.54 7.48 2.36
N LEU A 78 -11.62 8.24 2.50
CA LEU A 78 -12.84 7.78 3.17
C LEU A 78 -13.48 6.59 2.44
N GLY A 79 -13.53 6.63 1.11
CA GLY A 79 -14.02 5.53 0.29
C GLY A 79 -13.21 4.26 0.50
N LEU A 80 -11.87 4.36 0.46
CA LEU A 80 -10.99 3.22 0.72
C LEU A 80 -11.15 2.66 2.13
N LEU A 81 -11.27 3.51 3.16
CA LEU A 81 -11.50 3.08 4.55
C LEU A 81 -12.85 2.38 4.72
N SER A 82 -13.90 2.90 4.06
CA SER A 82 -15.23 2.30 4.07
C SER A 82 -15.22 0.94 3.39
N SER A 83 -14.64 0.84 2.18
CA SER A 83 -14.52 -0.44 1.47
C SER A 83 -13.71 -1.45 2.27
N LEU A 84 -12.61 -1.02 2.90
CA LEU A 84 -11.78 -1.90 3.74
C LEU A 84 -12.57 -2.43 4.94
N LYS A 85 -13.37 -1.57 5.59
CA LYS A 85 -14.24 -1.97 6.70
C LYS A 85 -15.30 -2.97 6.24
N THR A 86 -15.96 -2.72 5.11
CA THR A 86 -16.99 -3.61 4.58
C THR A 86 -16.40 -4.98 4.25
N LEU A 87 -15.30 -5.04 3.51
CA LEU A 87 -14.68 -6.32 3.15
C LEU A 87 -14.17 -7.09 4.38
N ALA A 88 -13.60 -6.39 5.37
CA ALA A 88 -13.22 -7.01 6.63
C ALA A 88 -14.43 -7.55 7.41
N GLN A 89 -15.59 -6.88 7.33
CA GLN A 89 -16.84 -7.37 7.89
C GLN A 89 -17.34 -8.61 7.13
N ASP A 90 -17.25 -8.62 5.81
CA ASP A 90 -17.63 -9.80 5.00
C ASP A 90 -16.76 -11.02 5.38
N CYS A 91 -15.46 -10.82 5.65
CA CYS A 91 -14.60 -11.88 6.17
C CYS A 91 -15.07 -12.42 7.54
N LEU A 92 -15.56 -11.55 8.44
CA LEU A 92 -16.11 -11.97 9.73
C LEU A 92 -17.36 -12.82 9.56
N ASP A 93 -18.26 -12.37 8.70
CA ASP A 93 -19.55 -13.01 8.48
C ASP A 93 -19.35 -14.40 7.86
N LEU A 94 -18.53 -14.49 6.80
CA LEU A 94 -18.17 -15.76 6.15
C LEU A 94 -17.41 -16.73 7.06
N ALA A 95 -16.61 -16.23 8.00
CA ALA A 95 -15.88 -17.07 8.95
C ALA A 95 -16.74 -17.57 10.12
N SER A 96 -17.86 -16.89 10.39
CA SER A 96 -18.81 -17.24 11.45
C SER A 96 -19.92 -18.15 10.96
N GLU A 97 -20.10 -18.30 9.64
CA GLU A 97 -21.08 -19.25 9.10
C GLU A 97 -20.68 -20.68 9.49
N PRO A 98 -21.55 -21.43 10.19
CA PRO A 98 -21.31 -22.85 10.39
C PRO A 98 -21.24 -23.49 9.01
N LYS A 99 -20.15 -24.21 8.71
CA LYS A 99 -20.09 -25.12 7.56
C LYS A 99 -21.29 -26.07 7.64
N SER A 100 -22.39 -25.73 6.99
CA SER A 100 -23.50 -26.65 6.77
C SER A 100 -22.98 -27.75 5.84
N THR A 101 -22.47 -28.80 6.46
CA THR A 101 -22.30 -30.11 5.85
C THR A 101 -23.67 -30.71 5.56
N ALA A 102 -24.25 -30.36 4.41
CA ALA A 102 -25.29 -31.11 3.69
C ALA A 102 -25.53 -30.40 2.35
N SER A 103 -25.72 -31.02 1.19
CA SER A 103 -25.69 -32.41 0.73
C SER A 103 -25.93 -32.26 -0.76
N SER A 104 -24.99 -32.64 -1.63
CA SER A 104 -25.31 -32.93 -3.03
C SER A 104 -25.23 -34.43 -3.21
N TYR A 105 -26.39 -35.04 -3.00
CA TYR A 105 -26.79 -36.37 -3.39
C TYR A 105 -26.28 -36.76 -4.78
N LEU A 106 -25.58 -37.89 -4.88
CA LEU A 106 -25.96 -39.05 -5.71
C LEU A 106 -25.20 -40.28 -5.19
N ALA A 107 -25.75 -40.88 -4.12
CA ALA A 107 -25.59 -42.31 -3.89
C ALA A 107 -26.83 -42.96 -4.52
N GLN A 108 -26.65 -43.60 -5.66
CA GLN A 108 -27.64 -44.53 -6.19
C GLN A 108 -27.01 -45.92 -6.15
N ASP A 109 -27.46 -46.64 -5.13
CA ASP A 109 -27.26 -48.06 -4.88
C ASP A 109 -27.94 -48.88 -5.99
N GLY A 110 -27.33 -50.00 -6.38
CA GLY A 110 -27.75 -50.81 -7.52
C GLY A 110 -26.82 -51.99 -7.81
N ASP A 111 -26.66 -52.87 -6.82
CA ASP A 111 -26.82 -54.33 -6.92
C ASP A 111 -26.09 -55.16 -8.02
N GLU A 112 -25.23 -56.07 -7.52
CA GLU A 112 -25.00 -57.47 -7.91
C GLU A 112 -24.33 -57.95 -9.24
N THR A 113 -23.16 -58.58 -9.03
CA THR A 113 -22.71 -59.93 -9.48
C THR A 113 -21.71 -60.16 -10.63
N ASN A 114 -20.74 -61.04 -10.31
CA ASN A 114 -19.97 -62.02 -11.11
C ASN A 114 -18.60 -61.67 -11.76
N LEU A 115 -17.53 -62.11 -11.05
CA LEU A 115 -16.51 -63.15 -11.36
C LEU A 115 -16.03 -63.46 -12.81
N GLU A 116 -14.74 -63.85 -12.84
CA GLU A 116 -13.89 -64.52 -13.87
C GLU A 116 -13.07 -63.59 -14.79
N ASP A 117 -11.76 -63.42 -14.55
CA ASP A 117 -10.61 -64.30 -14.87
C ASP A 117 -10.25 -64.35 -16.36
N SER A 118 -9.11 -63.73 -16.72
CA SER A 118 -8.15 -64.31 -17.66
C SER A 118 -6.88 -63.45 -17.79
N SER A 119 -5.76 -64.17 -17.77
CA SER A 119 -4.37 -63.71 -17.86
C SER A 119 -3.79 -63.91 -19.27
N SER A 120 -2.84 -63.06 -19.67
CA SER A 120 -1.67 -63.28 -20.57
C SER A 120 -1.21 -61.92 -21.15
N GLU A 121 -0.06 -61.38 -20.74
CA GLU A 121 1.31 -61.61 -21.24
C GLU A 121 1.64 -61.03 -22.65
N ARG A 122 2.48 -59.99 -22.60
CA ARG A 122 3.65 -59.65 -23.47
C ARG A 122 3.49 -59.19 -24.93
N SER A 123 3.95 -57.94 -25.13
CA SER A 123 4.99 -57.49 -26.08
C SER A 123 4.80 -57.70 -27.60
N ASP A 124 4.65 -56.61 -28.38
CA ASP A 124 5.77 -55.96 -29.09
C ASP A 124 5.32 -54.87 -30.10
N THR A 125 5.89 -53.67 -29.90
CA THR A 125 6.55 -52.75 -30.85
C THR A 125 5.91 -52.23 -32.18
N PHE A 126 6.08 -50.90 -32.34
CA PHE A 126 6.15 -50.06 -33.56
C PHE A 126 4.87 -49.54 -34.26
N ALA A 127 4.43 -48.35 -33.80
CA ALA A 127 3.93 -47.08 -34.44
C ALA A 127 3.57 -47.03 -35.95
N PRO A 128 2.90 -45.98 -36.53
CA PRO A 128 2.60 -44.61 -36.03
C PRO A 128 1.25 -43.96 -36.51
N TRP A 129 0.94 -42.74 -36.01
CA TRP A 129 -0.02 -41.69 -36.49
C TRP A 129 -1.30 -41.43 -35.67
N SER A 130 -1.18 -40.40 -34.83
CA SER A 130 -2.11 -39.30 -34.48
C SER A 130 -3.63 -39.46 -34.62
N ASP A 131 -4.32 -39.32 -33.47
CA ASP A 131 -5.46 -38.41 -33.36
C ASP A 131 -5.25 -37.52 -32.12
N ASN A 132 -5.02 -36.23 -32.37
CA ASN A 132 -4.95 -35.22 -31.32
C ASN A 132 -6.38 -34.98 -30.84
N SER A 133 -6.85 -35.80 -29.91
CA SER A 133 -7.92 -35.38 -29.01
C SER A 133 -7.34 -34.32 -28.09
N ASP A 134 -7.56 -33.07 -28.49
CA ASP A 134 -7.46 -31.87 -27.66
C ASP A 134 -8.48 -32.01 -26.53
N SER A 135 -8.11 -32.82 -25.53
CA SER A 135 -8.75 -32.76 -24.23
C SER A 135 -8.26 -31.45 -23.66
N GLU A 136 -9.06 -30.40 -23.84
CA GLU A 136 -8.92 -29.20 -23.03
C GLU A 136 -8.97 -29.68 -21.58
N GLU A 137 -7.78 -29.81 -20.97
CA GLU A 137 -7.61 -29.56 -19.56
C GLU A 137 -8.21 -28.18 -19.37
N THR A 138 -9.50 -28.17 -19.01
CA THR A 138 -10.08 -27.00 -18.38
C THR A 138 -9.20 -26.79 -17.17
N ASP A 139 -8.25 -25.87 -17.32
CA ASP A 139 -7.38 -25.32 -16.30
C ASP A 139 -8.31 -24.54 -15.36
N GLN A 140 -9.19 -25.29 -14.68
CA GLN A 140 -10.06 -24.83 -13.62
C GLN A 140 -9.10 -24.57 -12.47
N LYS A 141 -8.47 -23.39 -12.49
CA LYS A 141 -7.93 -22.77 -11.29
C LYS A 141 -8.97 -23.00 -10.21
N PRO A 142 -8.63 -23.67 -9.10
CA PRO A 142 -9.59 -23.90 -8.04
C PRO A 142 -10.18 -22.55 -7.68
N HIS A 143 -11.49 -22.41 -7.88
CA HIS A 143 -12.19 -21.19 -7.51
C HIS A 143 -11.89 -20.96 -6.03
N LYS A 144 -11.13 -19.91 -5.73
CA LYS A 144 -10.79 -19.53 -4.35
C LYS A 144 -12.08 -19.49 -3.55
N SER A 145 -12.03 -19.98 -2.31
CA SER A 145 -13.19 -19.90 -1.43
C SER A 145 -13.66 -18.43 -1.32
N LEU A 146 -14.96 -18.19 -1.14
CA LEU A 146 -15.49 -16.83 -0.99
C LEU A 146 -14.75 -16.05 0.11
N LEU A 147 -14.33 -16.75 1.17
CA LEU A 147 -13.51 -16.21 2.24
C LEU A 147 -12.12 -15.79 1.75
N GLU A 148 -11.40 -16.66 1.03
CA GLU A 148 -10.08 -16.32 0.46
C GLU A 148 -10.16 -15.13 -0.50
N GLN A 149 -11.25 -15.03 -1.27
CA GLN A 149 -11.47 -13.90 -2.17
C GLN A 149 -11.67 -12.60 -1.37
N ALA A 150 -12.53 -12.61 -0.35
CA ALA A 150 -12.75 -11.45 0.52
C ALA A 150 -11.47 -11.01 1.25
N MET A 151 -10.65 -11.97 1.71
CA MET A 151 -9.35 -11.70 2.32
C MET A 151 -8.39 -11.04 1.32
N ALA A 152 -8.33 -11.54 0.08
CA ALA A 152 -7.50 -10.96 -0.98
C ALA A 152 -7.98 -9.56 -1.42
N ASP A 153 -9.29 -9.33 -1.45
CA ASP A 153 -9.85 -8.02 -1.78
C ASP A 153 -9.57 -6.99 -0.68
N THR A 154 -9.67 -7.39 0.58
CA THR A 154 -9.25 -6.58 1.73
C THR A 154 -7.78 -6.18 1.62
N GLU A 155 -6.89 -7.11 1.27
CA GLU A 155 -5.47 -6.85 1.03
C GLU A 155 -5.22 -5.86 -0.11
N SER A 156 -5.98 -6.00 -1.19
CA SER A 156 -5.91 -5.10 -2.34
C SER A 156 -6.28 -3.67 -1.94
N ILE A 157 -7.39 -3.50 -1.21
CA ILE A 157 -7.82 -2.18 -0.73
C ILE A 157 -6.83 -1.58 0.27
N LEU A 158 -6.29 -2.38 1.20
CA LEU A 158 -5.25 -1.93 2.13
C LEU A 158 -4.00 -1.47 1.38
N SER A 159 -3.59 -2.22 0.35
CA SER A 159 -2.46 -1.85 -0.51
C SER A 159 -2.70 -0.53 -1.25
N GLN A 160 -3.93 -0.29 -1.73
CA GLN A 160 -4.31 0.98 -2.36
C GLN A 160 -4.28 2.13 -1.35
N LEU A 161 -4.75 1.90 -0.12
CA LEU A 161 -4.70 2.88 0.97
C LEU A 161 -3.25 3.27 1.32
N ILE A 162 -2.34 2.29 1.36
CA ILE A 162 -0.90 2.51 1.57
C ILE A 162 -0.27 3.30 0.43
N ARG A 163 -0.60 2.98 -0.84
CA ARG A 163 -0.10 3.73 -2.00
C ARG A 163 -0.60 5.17 -2.00
N THR A 164 -1.88 5.38 -1.72
CA THR A 164 -2.48 6.72 -1.60
C THR A 164 -1.76 7.55 -0.53
N ALA A 165 -1.39 6.94 0.61
CA ALA A 165 -0.61 7.65 1.62
C ALA A 165 0.78 8.10 1.14
N LYS A 166 1.47 7.27 0.34
CA LYS A 166 2.76 7.66 -0.26
C LYS A 166 2.60 8.87 -1.18
N VAL A 167 1.56 8.88 -2.02
CA VAL A 167 1.25 10.00 -2.91
C VAL A 167 0.91 11.27 -2.13
N ILE A 168 0.07 11.17 -1.08
CA ILE A 168 -0.27 12.31 -0.22
C ILE A 168 0.99 12.92 0.42
N ARG A 169 1.93 12.09 0.89
CA ARG A 169 3.19 12.59 1.47
C ARG A 169 4.06 13.28 0.43
N ALA A 170 4.21 12.69 -0.76
CA ALA A 170 4.97 13.30 -1.86
C ALA A 170 4.39 14.67 -2.26
N ALA A 171 3.07 14.74 -2.45
CA ALA A 171 2.37 15.99 -2.76
C ALA A 171 2.56 17.04 -1.65
N GLY A 172 2.51 16.63 -0.38
CA GLY A 172 2.77 17.53 0.75
C GLY A 172 4.20 18.05 0.81
N THR A 173 5.20 17.26 0.41
CA THR A 173 6.59 17.73 0.29
C THR A 173 6.75 18.72 -0.84
N VAL A 174 6.24 18.41 -2.03
CA VAL A 174 6.27 19.32 -3.19
C VAL A 174 5.57 20.64 -2.87
N SER A 175 4.41 20.59 -2.22
CA SER A 175 3.67 21.79 -1.82
C SER A 175 4.48 22.69 -0.87
N ARG A 176 5.20 22.10 0.10
CA ARG A 176 6.05 22.88 1.03
C ARG A 176 7.25 23.50 0.33
N LEU A 177 7.89 22.78 -0.58
CA LEU A 177 8.99 23.31 -1.39
C LEU A 177 8.50 24.47 -2.25
N ARG A 178 7.40 24.29 -2.97
CA ARG A 178 6.80 25.34 -3.79
C ARG A 178 6.46 26.58 -2.95
N ARG A 179 5.93 26.40 -1.74
CA ARG A 179 5.64 27.52 -0.83
C ARG A 179 6.91 28.21 -0.34
N ALA A 180 8.00 27.47 -0.10
CA ALA A 180 9.29 28.05 0.25
C ALA A 180 9.84 28.87 -0.92
N ASP A 181 9.72 28.37 -2.14
CA ASP A 181 10.14 29.06 -3.37
C ASP A 181 9.29 30.32 -3.63
N GLU A 182 7.97 30.25 -3.44
CA GLU A 182 7.05 31.40 -3.55
C GLU A 182 7.36 32.49 -2.51
N ASN A 183 7.77 32.09 -1.31
CA ASN A 183 8.15 33.00 -0.24
C ASN A 183 9.60 33.49 -0.34
N PHE A 184 10.38 33.01 -1.31
CA PHE A 184 11.76 33.43 -1.49
C PHE A 184 11.79 34.80 -2.20
N SER A 185 12.33 35.81 -1.52
CA SER A 185 12.61 37.13 -2.09
C SER A 185 14.10 37.44 -1.99
N ILE A 186 14.71 37.80 -3.12
CA ILE A 186 16.13 38.17 -3.17
C ILE A 186 16.41 39.39 -2.28
N GLU A 187 15.45 40.30 -2.17
CA GLU A 187 15.52 41.50 -1.33
C GLU A 187 15.81 41.16 0.14
N ASP A 188 15.12 40.15 0.69
CA ASP A 188 15.27 39.71 2.09
C ASP A 188 16.68 39.20 2.38
N TYR A 189 17.37 38.70 1.35
CA TYR A 189 18.71 38.13 1.42
C TYR A 189 19.80 39.04 0.85
N ARG A 190 19.48 40.26 0.42
CA ARG A 190 20.43 41.21 -0.18
C ARG A 190 21.60 41.55 0.75
N HIS A 191 21.38 41.51 2.06
CA HIS A 191 22.41 41.71 3.08
C HIS A 191 23.51 40.64 3.06
N LEU A 192 23.28 39.46 2.46
CA LEU A 192 24.31 38.43 2.26
C LEU A 192 25.30 38.79 1.14
N GLU A 193 24.98 39.78 0.30
CA GLU A 193 25.86 40.32 -0.74
C GLU A 193 26.69 41.51 -0.23
N ASP A 194 26.39 42.02 0.97
CA ASP A 194 27.14 43.11 1.58
C ASP A 194 28.50 42.59 2.08
N GLU A 195 29.60 43.16 1.58
CA GLU A 195 30.97 42.81 1.99
C GLU A 195 31.22 43.02 3.48
N GLY A 196 30.36 43.80 4.16
CA GLY A 196 30.37 44.02 5.60
C GLY A 196 29.61 42.99 6.44
N TYR A 197 28.95 41.99 5.84
CA TYR A 197 28.21 40.97 6.60
C TYR A 197 29.16 40.12 7.45
N GLN A 198 29.12 40.31 8.77
CA GLN A 198 29.91 39.50 9.71
C GLN A 198 29.30 38.11 9.82
N GLN A 199 29.84 37.18 9.04
CA GLN A 199 29.48 35.78 9.06
C GLN A 199 29.83 35.19 10.44
N SER A 200 28.97 34.30 10.94
CA SER A 200 29.17 33.63 12.22
C SER A 200 30.51 32.90 12.25
N ALA A 201 31.29 33.08 13.33
CA ALA A 201 32.61 32.45 13.51
C ALA A 201 32.59 30.91 13.50
N ASN A 202 31.40 30.31 13.56
CA ASN A 202 31.20 28.86 13.55
C ASN A 202 30.99 28.28 12.14
N VAL A 203 31.08 29.10 11.11
CA VAL A 203 30.83 28.70 9.72
C VAL A 203 32.15 28.71 8.96
N ASP A 204 32.62 27.54 8.51
CA ASP A 204 33.79 27.44 7.65
C ASP A 204 33.45 28.00 6.26
N ILE A 205 34.00 29.17 5.97
CA ILE A 205 33.71 29.97 4.77
C ILE A 205 34.34 29.31 3.53
N GLU A 206 35.45 28.59 3.69
CA GLU A 206 36.15 27.95 2.60
C GLU A 206 35.32 26.77 2.08
N ASP A 207 34.77 25.98 2.99
CA ASP A 207 33.86 24.87 2.69
C ASP A 207 32.57 25.34 2.02
N LEU A 208 32.00 26.46 2.47
CA LEU A 208 30.80 27.03 1.84
C LEU A 208 31.07 27.59 0.45
N ARG A 209 32.23 28.22 0.23
CA ARG A 209 32.64 28.66 -1.11
C ARG A 209 32.90 27.46 -2.03
N ALA A 210 33.53 26.41 -1.52
CA ALA A 210 33.74 25.16 -2.26
C ALA A 210 32.41 24.49 -2.62
N LEU A 211 31.47 24.41 -1.66
CA LEU A 211 30.12 23.87 -1.88
C LEU A 211 29.33 24.69 -2.90
N LYS A 212 29.39 26.03 -2.82
CA LYS A 212 28.75 26.94 -3.78
C LYS A 212 29.31 26.74 -5.19
N ALA A 213 30.63 26.66 -5.35
CA ALA A 213 31.27 26.42 -6.64
C ALA A 213 30.88 25.04 -7.20
N TYR A 214 30.84 24.02 -6.35
CA TYR A 214 30.41 22.67 -6.71
C TYR A 214 28.95 22.61 -7.17
N LEU A 215 28.03 23.24 -6.43
CA LEU A 215 26.62 23.34 -6.80
C LEU A 215 26.43 24.12 -8.10
N MET A 216 27.14 25.23 -8.28
CA MET A 216 27.11 26.01 -9.53
C MET A 216 27.61 25.18 -10.72
N MET A 217 28.68 24.39 -10.53
CA MET A 217 29.16 23.47 -11.55
C MET A 217 28.12 22.38 -11.87
N LEU A 218 27.53 21.75 -10.87
CA LEU A 218 26.49 20.72 -11.06
C LEU A 218 25.22 21.23 -11.75
N LEU A 219 24.80 22.45 -11.42
CA LEU A 219 23.55 23.03 -11.92
C LEU A 219 23.71 23.68 -13.29
N PHE A 220 24.91 24.19 -13.63
CA PHE A 220 25.12 25.02 -14.81
C PHE A 220 26.19 24.51 -15.79
N ALA A 221 27.00 23.50 -15.43
CA ALA A 221 27.94 22.87 -16.35
C ALA A 221 27.40 21.49 -16.82
N GLN A 222 27.46 21.23 -18.13
CA GLN A 222 27.21 19.91 -18.72
C GLN A 222 27.99 18.81 -17.97
N PRO A 223 27.46 17.57 -17.90
CA PRO A 223 28.06 16.52 -17.09
C PRO A 223 29.44 16.12 -17.64
N PRO A 224 30.48 15.97 -16.79
CA PRO A 224 31.76 15.41 -17.22
C PRO A 224 31.57 13.92 -17.58
N GLU A 225 32.09 13.50 -18.74
CA GLU A 225 31.83 12.21 -19.40
C GLU A 225 32.39 10.96 -18.68
N SER A 226 32.98 11.06 -17.48
CA SER A 226 33.38 9.85 -16.75
C SER A 226 33.42 9.99 -15.22
N VAL A 227 32.90 8.96 -14.55
CA VAL A 227 32.75 8.82 -13.09
C VAL A 227 34.11 8.68 -12.36
N THR A 228 35.19 8.45 -13.10
CA THR A 228 36.53 8.20 -12.58
C THR A 228 37.26 9.46 -12.09
N GLU A 229 36.99 10.64 -12.66
CA GLU A 229 37.59 11.90 -12.17
C GLU A 229 36.94 12.42 -10.89
N LEU A 230 35.65 12.13 -10.67
CA LEU A 230 34.88 12.56 -9.49
C LEU A 230 35.43 12.00 -8.16
N ARG A 231 36.04 10.81 -8.17
CA ARG A 231 36.64 10.20 -6.96
C ARG A 231 38.06 10.67 -6.64
N SER A 232 38.68 11.42 -7.55
CA SER A 232 39.99 12.01 -7.37
C SER A 232 39.89 13.34 -6.60
N VAL A 233 38.94 14.20 -7.00
CA VAL A 233 38.77 15.55 -6.44
C VAL A 233 38.21 15.54 -5.01
N ALA A 234 37.33 14.60 -4.69
CA ALA A 234 36.72 14.50 -3.34
C ALA A 234 37.66 13.94 -2.25
N ARG A 235 38.90 13.56 -2.58
CA ARG A 235 39.88 12.94 -1.66
C ARG A 235 41.03 13.86 -1.24
N GLY A 236 40.90 15.17 -1.41
CA GLY A 236 41.74 16.14 -0.69
C GLY A 236 41.45 16.12 0.81
N PRO A 237 42.40 16.45 1.69
CA PRO A 237 42.28 16.21 3.13
C PRO A 237 41.31 17.19 3.76
N TRP A 238 40.11 16.71 4.10
CA TRP A 238 39.19 17.40 5.00
C TRP A 238 39.67 17.15 6.44
N SER A 239 40.23 18.18 7.09
CA SER A 239 40.52 18.16 8.52
C SER A 239 39.35 18.79 9.27
N PHE A 240 38.64 17.98 10.07
CA PHE A 240 37.65 18.40 11.06
C PHE A 240 38.28 19.18 12.23
#